data_AF-I3MNS6-F1
#
_entry.id   AF-I3MNS6-F1
#
_cell.length_a   1.000
_cell.length_b   1.000
_cell.length_c   1.000
_cell.angle_alpha   90.00
_cell.angle_beta   90.00
_cell.angle_gamma   90.00
#
_symmetry.space_group_name_H-M   'P 1'
#
loop_
_entity.id
_entity.type
_entity.pdbx_description
1 polymer ?
#
loop_
_entity_poly.entity_id
_entity_poly.type
_entity_poly.pdbx_seq_one_letter_code
_entity_poly.pdbx_strand_id
1 'polypeptide(L)'
;MFAKATRNFLKEVDADGNLISVSNLNDSDKLQLLSLVTKKKRYWCWQRPKYQFLSVTLGDVLTEDQFLSPVVVESDFVKYEGKFENHVSGSIETILGKVKLNIGGKGLVESQSSFGTLRKQEV
;
A
#
# COMPACT_ATOMS: atom_id res chain seq x y z
N MET A 1 -2.77 9.45 5.23
CA MET A 1 -1.43 9.26 5.82
C MET A 1 -1.02 7.78 5.86
N PHE A 2 -1.82 6.89 6.47
CA PHE A 2 -1.53 5.44 6.57
C PHE A 2 -1.17 4.76 5.24
N ALA A 3 -2.00 4.91 4.20
CA ALA A 3 -1.72 4.33 2.87
C ALA A 3 -0.36 4.73 2.27
N LYS A 4 0.17 5.91 2.62
CA LYS A 4 1.48 6.37 2.16
C LYS A 4 2.59 5.70 2.98
N ALA A 5 2.40 5.60 4.30
CA ALA A 5 3.33 4.94 5.21
C ALA A 5 3.51 3.45 4.87
N THR A 6 2.42 2.70 4.65
CA THR A 6 2.49 1.27 4.30
C THR A 6 3.17 1.04 2.95
N ARG A 7 2.89 1.89 1.96
CA ARG A 7 3.57 1.85 0.67
C ARG A 7 5.06 2.13 0.77
N ASN A 8 5.44 3.10 1.58
CA ASN A 8 6.84 3.44 1.76
C ASN A 8 7.59 2.33 2.53
N PHE A 9 6.97 1.79 3.58
CA PHE A 9 7.49 0.62 4.29
C PHE A 9 7.75 -0.56 3.35
N LEU A 10 6.79 -0.92 2.49
CA LEU A 10 6.98 -2.02 1.55
C LEU A 10 8.08 -1.76 0.52
N LYS A 11 8.31 -0.50 0.11
CA LYS A 11 9.43 -0.20 -0.79
C LYS A 11 10.80 -0.51 -0.16
N GLU A 12 10.92 -0.41 1.16
CA GLU A 12 12.18 -0.66 1.87
C GLU A 12 12.35 -2.15 2.22
N VAL A 13 11.24 -2.86 2.40
CA VAL A 13 11.23 -4.21 3.00
C VAL A 13 10.94 -5.32 1.99
N ASP A 14 10.28 -5.00 0.87
CA ASP A 14 9.89 -5.95 -0.17
C ASP A 14 10.50 -5.55 -1.51
N ALA A 15 11.77 -5.92 -1.70
CA ALA A 15 12.53 -5.62 -2.92
C ALA A 15 11.92 -6.27 -4.17
N ASP A 16 11.29 -7.43 -4.01
CA ASP A 16 10.70 -8.20 -5.11
C ASP A 16 9.31 -7.68 -5.51
N GLY A 17 8.67 -6.85 -4.68
CA GLY A 17 7.36 -6.26 -4.96
C GLY A 17 6.19 -7.25 -4.88
N ASN A 18 6.36 -8.32 -4.10
CA ASN A 18 5.36 -9.37 -3.93
C ASN A 18 4.27 -9.01 -2.92
N LEU A 19 4.54 -8.07 -2.01
CA LEU A 19 3.63 -7.61 -0.98
C LEU A 19 2.73 -6.47 -1.48
N ILE A 20 1.49 -6.48 -1.02
CA ILE A 20 0.49 -5.47 -1.39
C ILE A 20 0.25 -4.55 -0.19
N SER A 21 0.44 -3.24 -0.38
CA SER A 21 0.22 -2.26 0.67
C SER A 21 -1.26 -2.15 1.06
N VAL A 22 -1.57 -2.29 2.35
CA VAL A 22 -2.91 -1.98 2.88
C VAL A 22 -3.09 -0.47 2.96
N SER A 23 -4.19 0.05 2.42
CA SER A 23 -4.44 1.50 2.37
C SER A 23 -5.28 2.04 3.52
N ASN A 24 -6.11 1.20 4.14
CA ASN A 24 -7.02 1.59 5.20
C ASN A 24 -6.70 0.80 6.47
N LEU A 25 -6.50 1.50 7.58
CA LEU A 25 -6.19 0.86 8.86
C LEU A 25 -7.35 0.01 9.36
N ASN A 26 -8.59 0.47 9.19
CA ASN A 26 -9.79 -0.25 9.66
C ASN A 26 -10.06 -1.56 8.90
N ASP A 27 -9.35 -1.80 7.81
CA ASP A 27 -9.45 -3.04 7.04
C ASP A 27 -8.31 -4.02 7.36
N SER A 28 -7.31 -3.64 8.17
CA SER A 28 -6.20 -4.55 8.52
C SER A 28 -6.69 -5.80 9.23
N ASP A 29 -7.67 -5.65 10.12
CA ASP A 29 -8.12 -6.76 10.97
C ASP A 29 -8.86 -7.84 10.17
N LYS A 30 -9.36 -7.47 8.99
CA LYS A 30 -10.05 -8.35 8.04
C LYS A 30 -9.08 -9.19 7.20
N LEU A 31 -7.81 -8.81 7.18
CA LEU A 31 -6.76 -9.50 6.45
C LEU A 31 -6.07 -10.49 7.37
N GLN A 32 -6.72 -11.64 7.56
CA GLN A 32 -6.12 -12.78 8.23
C GLN A 32 -5.53 -13.71 7.18
N LEU A 33 -4.67 -14.62 7.64
CA LEU A 33 -4.20 -15.71 6.81
C LEU A 33 -5.40 -16.53 6.30
N LEU A 34 -5.34 -16.98 5.04
CA LEU A 34 -6.42 -17.68 4.35
C LEU A 34 -7.69 -16.83 4.08
N SER A 35 -7.69 -15.52 4.35
CA SER A 35 -8.81 -14.65 3.96
C SER A 35 -8.88 -14.50 2.43
N LEU A 36 -10.09 -14.54 1.88
CA LEU A 36 -10.32 -14.37 0.45
C LEU A 36 -10.47 -12.89 0.08
N VAL A 37 -9.90 -12.53 -1.08
CA VAL A 37 -9.99 -11.17 -1.63
C VAL A 37 -10.39 -11.21 -3.09
N THR A 38 -11.19 -10.24 -3.51
CA THR A 38 -11.54 -10.08 -4.92
C THR A 38 -10.69 -8.99 -5.56
N LYS A 39 -10.11 -9.29 -6.72
CA LYS A 39 -9.34 -8.31 -7.50
C LYS A 39 -10.27 -7.55 -8.43
N LYS A 40 -10.35 -6.24 -8.25
CA LYS A 40 -11.11 -5.38 -9.16
C LYS A 40 -10.41 -5.29 -10.51
N LYS A 41 -11.16 -5.53 -11.59
CA LYS A 41 -10.65 -5.36 -12.96
C LYS A 41 -10.19 -3.92 -13.19
N ARG A 42 -9.05 -3.80 -13.87
CA ARG A 42 -8.44 -2.54 -14.25
C ARG A 42 -9.09 -2.05 -15.54
N TYR A 43 -9.57 -0.81 -15.57
CA TYR A 43 -10.05 -0.21 -16.81
C TYR A 43 -8.90 0.42 -17.61
N TRP A 44 -7.92 1.02 -16.93
CA TRP A 44 -6.83 1.80 -17.55
C TRP A 44 -5.43 1.38 -17.05
N CYS A 45 -4.45 1.27 -17.95
CA CYS A 45 -3.07 0.76 -17.71
C CYS A 45 -2.18 1.54 -16.72
N TRP A 46 -2.68 2.62 -16.11
CA TRP A 46 -2.04 3.33 -14.98
C TRP A 46 -2.81 3.18 -13.66
N GLN A 47 -4.04 2.64 -13.66
CA GLN A 47 -4.79 2.40 -12.42
C GLN A 47 -4.21 1.23 -11.62
N ARG A 48 -3.82 1.41 -10.36
CA ARG A 48 -3.33 0.27 -9.57
C ARG A 48 -4.48 -0.73 -9.32
N PRO A 49 -4.21 -2.05 -9.34
CA PRO A 49 -5.21 -3.05 -8.97
C PRO A 49 -5.69 -2.76 -7.54
N LYS A 50 -7.01 -2.82 -7.35
CA LYS A 50 -7.64 -2.68 -6.04
C LYS A 50 -8.18 -4.04 -5.62
N TYR A 51 -7.96 -4.39 -4.37
CA TYR A 51 -8.48 -5.60 -3.76
C TYR A 51 -9.61 -5.22 -2.83
N GLN A 52 -10.69 -5.99 -2.86
CA GLN A 52 -11.82 -5.85 -1.96
C GLN A 52 -11.85 -7.07 -1.05
N PHE A 53 -11.81 -6.83 0.25
CA PHE A 53 -11.83 -7.86 1.28
C PHE A 53 -13.19 -8.51 1.35
N LEU A 54 -13.21 -9.83 1.47
CA LEU A 54 -14.40 -10.61 1.78
C LEU A 54 -14.36 -10.99 3.26
N SER A 55 -15.52 -11.17 3.86
CA SER A 55 -15.66 -11.70 5.22
C SER A 55 -15.62 -13.24 5.26
N VAL A 56 -15.01 -13.85 4.23
CA VAL A 56 -15.00 -15.31 4.00
C VAL A 56 -13.55 -15.76 3.92
N THR A 57 -13.24 -16.87 4.56
CA THR A 57 -11.94 -17.53 4.54
C THR A 57 -11.94 -18.71 3.57
N LEU A 58 -10.76 -19.21 3.22
CA LEU A 58 -10.65 -20.40 2.37
C LEU A 58 -11.34 -21.62 3.00
N GLY A 59 -11.29 -21.76 4.32
CA GLY A 59 -11.95 -22.86 5.05
C GLY A 59 -13.46 -22.89 4.85
N ASP A 60 -14.11 -21.73 4.78
CA ASP A 60 -15.57 -21.62 4.58
C ASP A 60 -16.02 -22.08 3.17
N VAL A 61 -15.09 -22.14 2.21
CA VAL A 61 -15.36 -22.55 0.82
C VAL A 61 -15.07 -24.03 0.60
N LEU A 62 -14.24 -24.64 1.46
CA LEU A 62 -13.89 -26.05 1.36
C LEU A 62 -15.01 -26.93 1.93
N THR A 63 -15.12 -28.14 1.41
CA THR A 63 -16.07 -29.14 1.90
C THR A 63 -15.74 -29.49 3.37
N GLU A 64 -16.77 -29.74 4.17
CA GLU A 64 -16.74 -29.78 5.65
C GLU A 64 -15.67 -30.67 6.30
N ASP A 65 -15.07 -31.62 5.58
CA ASP A 65 -14.04 -32.53 6.10
C ASP A 65 -12.59 -32.02 5.96
N GLN A 66 -12.36 -30.86 5.35
CA GLN A 66 -11.01 -30.36 5.06
C GLN A 66 -10.64 -29.14 5.92
N PHE A 67 -10.29 -29.39 7.19
CA PHE A 67 -9.75 -28.36 8.07
C PHE A 67 -8.34 -27.94 7.64
N LEU A 68 -8.17 -26.67 7.28
CA LEU A 68 -6.86 -26.08 7.02
C LEU A 68 -6.31 -25.45 8.32
N SER A 69 -5.34 -26.11 8.93
CA SER A 69 -4.56 -25.54 10.04
C SER A 69 -3.13 -25.27 9.57
N PRO A 70 -2.86 -24.16 8.85
CA PRO A 70 -1.51 -23.80 8.48
C PRO A 70 -0.67 -23.57 9.74
N VAL A 71 0.57 -24.06 9.74
CA VAL A 71 1.51 -23.79 10.82
C VAL A 71 1.97 -22.35 10.65
N VAL A 72 1.47 -21.45 11.50
CA VAL A 72 1.87 -20.04 11.46
C VAL A 72 3.11 -19.85 12.33
N VAL A 73 4.20 -19.39 11.72
CA VAL A 73 5.41 -19.00 12.44
C VAL A 73 5.40 -17.49 12.60
N GLU A 74 5.40 -17.04 13.86
CA GLU A 74 5.52 -15.62 14.19
C GLU A 74 6.95 -15.28 14.63
N SER A 75 7.56 -14.31 13.98
CA SER A 75 8.94 -13.88 14.23
C SER A 75 9.04 -12.37 14.35
N ASP A 76 10.08 -11.90 15.04
CA ASP A 76 10.44 -10.49 15.04
C ASP A 76 10.97 -10.09 13.67
N PHE A 77 10.49 -8.97 13.15
CA PHE A 77 10.76 -8.59 11.76
C PHE A 77 11.66 -7.36 11.65
N VAL A 78 11.13 -6.18 11.99
CA VAL A 78 11.88 -4.93 11.86
C VAL A 78 11.25 -3.83 12.69
N LYS A 79 12.08 -2.90 13.18
CA LYS A 79 11.59 -1.62 13.71
C LYS A 79 11.61 -0.58 12.61
N TYR A 80 10.45 -0.03 12.25
CA TYR A 80 10.34 0.91 11.14
C TYR A 80 10.05 2.36 11.60
N GLU A 81 10.87 3.28 11.12
CA GLU A 81 10.68 4.72 11.19
C GLU A 81 11.19 5.37 9.90
N GLY A 82 10.29 5.97 9.14
CA GLY A 82 10.59 6.60 7.85
C GLY A 82 10.27 8.09 7.86
N LYS A 83 11.20 8.91 7.34
CA LYS A 83 11.00 10.33 7.03
C LYS A 83 11.05 10.52 5.52
N PHE A 84 10.04 11.20 4.98
CA PHE A 84 9.86 11.39 3.55
C PHE A 84 9.61 12.86 3.25
N GLU A 85 10.44 13.42 2.39
CA GLU A 85 10.29 14.75 1.84
C GLU A 85 10.03 14.62 0.33
N ASN A 86 9.08 15.38 -0.18
CA ASN A 86 8.79 15.43 -1.61
C ASN A 86 8.71 16.89 -2.05
N HIS A 87 9.60 17.27 -2.95
CA HIS A 87 9.63 18.58 -3.58
C HIS A 87 9.18 18.44 -5.03
N VAL A 88 8.15 19.18 -5.40
CA VAL A 88 7.65 19.24 -6.76
C VAL A 88 7.68 20.70 -7.19
N SER A 89 8.35 21.00 -8.29
CA SER A 89 8.29 22.32 -8.91
C SER A 89 8.05 22.17 -10.40
N GLY A 90 7.31 23.11 -10.97
CA GLY A 90 7.02 23.15 -12.40
C GLY A 90 6.72 24.57 -12.83
N SER A 91 7.18 24.94 -14.01
CA SER A 91 6.85 26.20 -14.65
C SER A 91 6.41 25.96 -16.09
N ILE A 92 5.46 26.77 -16.53
CA ILE A 92 4.97 26.83 -17.90
C ILE A 92 5.16 28.27 -18.36
N GLU A 93 5.92 28.46 -19.42
CA GLU A 93 6.05 29.74 -20.10
C GLU A 93 5.35 29.64 -21.46
N THR A 94 4.53 30.63 -21.80
CA THR A 94 3.86 30.71 -23.10
C THR A 94 3.85 32.15 -23.61
N ILE A 95 3.90 32.32 -24.92
CA ILE A 95 3.88 33.62 -25.59
C ILE A 95 2.69 33.65 -26.54
N LEU A 96 1.70 34.49 -26.25
CA LEU A 96 0.55 34.77 -27.12
C LEU A 96 0.67 36.18 -27.69
N GLY A 97 1.14 36.29 -28.94
CA GLY A 97 1.36 37.57 -29.59
C GLY A 97 2.43 38.41 -28.87
N LYS A 98 2.05 39.59 -28.36
CA LYS A 98 2.94 40.48 -27.59
C LYS A 98 2.97 40.17 -26.08
N VAL A 99 2.19 39.19 -25.61
CA VAL A 99 2.07 38.89 -24.18
C VAL A 99 2.85 37.62 -23.84
N LYS A 100 3.79 37.73 -22.89
CA LYS A 100 4.48 36.60 -22.28
C LYS A 100 3.78 36.25 -20.96
N LEU A 101 3.38 34.99 -20.80
CA LEU A 101 2.72 34.47 -19.60
C LEU A 101 3.61 33.39 -18.98
N ASN A 102 3.98 33.58 -17.72
CA ASN A 102 4.77 32.62 -16.95
C ASN A 102 3.96 32.18 -15.74
N ILE A 103 3.69 30.88 -15.64
CA ILE A 103 3.03 30.28 -14.48
C ILE A 103 4.02 29.31 -13.84
N GLY A 104 4.37 29.53 -12.58
CA GLY A 104 5.24 28.65 -11.81
C GLY A 104 4.55 28.20 -10.54
N GLY A 105 4.74 26.94 -10.16
CA GLY A 105 4.27 26.36 -8.92
C GLY A 105 5.37 25.52 -8.26
N LYS A 106 5.49 25.65 -6.94
CA LYS A 106 6.37 24.82 -6.11
C LYS A 106 5.58 24.30 -4.92
N GLY A 107 5.68 23.00 -4.66
CA GLY A 107 5.09 22.32 -3.52
C GLY A 107 6.16 21.52 -2.78
N LEU A 108 6.15 21.61 -1.46
CA LEU A 108 6.97 20.79 -0.56
C LEU A 108 6.03 20.01 0.35
N VAL A 109 6.26 18.72 0.51
CA VAL A 109 5.52 17.86 1.44
C VAL A 109 6.50 17.02 2.24
N GLU A 110 6.56 17.28 3.53
CA GLU A 110 7.28 16.48 4.52
C GLU A 110 6.32 15.53 5.24
N SER A 111 6.79 14.34 5.59
CA SER A 111 6.00 13.30 6.24
C SER A 111 6.91 12.38 7.04
N GLN A 112 6.63 12.21 8.33
CA GLN A 112 7.24 11.19 9.17
C GLN A 112 6.20 10.11 9.48
N SER A 113 6.63 8.85 9.48
CA SER A 113 5.78 7.71 9.82
C SER A 113 6.59 6.64 10.54
N SER A 114 6.04 6.08 11.61
CA SER A 114 6.63 4.95 12.33
C SER A 114 5.59 3.87 12.53
N PHE A 115 6.01 2.61 12.42
CA PHE A 115 5.21 1.45 12.79
C PHE A 115 5.71 0.76 14.07
N GLY A 116 6.74 1.34 14.72
CA GLY A 116 7.38 0.70 15.86
C GLY A 116 8.03 -0.63 15.49
N THR A 117 8.08 -1.55 16.45
CA THR A 117 8.61 -2.91 16.26
C THR A 117 7.52 -3.80 15.68
N LEU A 118 7.76 -4.30 14.46
CA LEU A 118 6.85 -5.18 13.74
C LEU A 118 7.25 -6.64 13.92
N ARG A 119 6.23 -7.49 14.02
CA ARG A 119 6.33 -8.95 13.96
C ARG A 119 5.76 -9.42 12.63
N LYS A 120 6.27 -10.53 12.11
CA LYS A 120 5.84 -11.12 10.84
C LYS A 120 5.29 -12.51 11.09
N GLN A 121 4.14 -12.79 10.49
CA GLN A 121 3.52 -14.10 10.47
C GLN A 121 3.65 -14.69 9.06
N GLU A 122 4.17 -15.91 8.98
CA GLU A 122 4.39 -16.65 7.73
C GLU A 122 3.90 -18.10 7.88
N VAL A 123 3.68 -18.78 6.74
CA VAL A 123 3.25 -20.18 6.63
C VAL A 123 4.24 -20.92 5.76
#